data_AF-K1S4W5-F1
#
_entry.id   AF-K1S4W5-F1
#
_cell.length_a   1.000
_cell.length_b   1.000
_cell.length_c   1.000
_cell.angle_alpha   90.00
_cell.angle_beta   90.00
_cell.angle_gamma   90.00
#
_symmetry.space_group_name_H-M   'P 1'
#
loop_
_entity.id
_entity.type
_entity.pdbx_description
1 polymer ?
#
loop_
_entity_poly.entity_id
_entity_poly.type
_entity_poly.pdbx_seq_one_letter_code
_entity_poly.pdbx_strand_id
1 'polypeptide(L)'
;DAAAQAIARGLTEYFGLPFIYPQLVRTGVVTTEGSALRLRSYPGIDGETVGSIPNGESVQVYGSFQGWYSVGYDGQLGYAAQAYIAV
;
A
#
# COMPACT_ATOMS: atom_id res chain seq x y z
N ASP A 1 -20.01 0.63 10.01
CA ASP A 1 -20.39 1.88 10.68
C ASP A 1 -20.23 3.03 9.67
N ALA A 2 -21.31 3.73 9.33
CA ALA A 2 -21.29 4.80 8.33
C ALA A 2 -20.58 6.06 8.82
N ALA A 3 -20.59 6.32 10.14
CA ALA A 3 -19.89 7.46 10.73
C ALA A 3 -18.37 7.25 10.65
N ALA A 4 -17.89 6.04 10.95
CA ALA A 4 -16.47 5.70 10.82
C ALA A 4 -15.95 5.88 9.39
N GLN A 5 -16.75 5.47 8.39
CA GLN A 5 -16.40 5.65 6.97
C GLN A 5 -16.33 7.13 6.59
N ALA A 6 -17.29 7.94 7.03
CA ALA A 6 -17.30 9.38 6.73
C ALA A 6 -16.08 10.10 7.30
N ILE A 7 -15.69 9.77 8.54
CA ILE A 7 -14.49 10.35 9.19
C ILE A 7 -13.23 9.95 8.42
N ALA A 8 -13.07 8.65 8.14
CA ALA A 8 -11.91 8.14 7.41
C ALA A 8 -11.81 8.75 6.01
N ARG A 9 -12.94 8.87 5.31
CA ARG A 9 -12.99 9.52 4.00
C ARG A 9 -12.56 10.98 4.05
N GLY A 10 -13.10 11.75 5.00
CA GLY A 10 -12.72 13.16 5.17
C GLY A 10 -11.22 13.33 5.47
N LEU A 11 -10.65 12.43 6.29
CA LEU A 11 -9.22 12.42 6.56
C LEU A 11 -8.39 12.16 5.30
N THR A 12 -8.77 11.15 4.51
CA THR A 12 -8.06 10.82 3.26
C THR A 12 -8.19 11.93 2.22
N GLU A 13 -9.36 12.57 2.13
CA GLU A 13 -9.56 13.72 1.25
C GLU A 13 -8.68 14.92 1.68
N TYR A 14 -8.58 15.19 2.98
CA TYR A 14 -7.72 16.26 3.51
C TYR A 14 -6.24 16.07 3.17
N PHE A 15 -5.74 14.83 3.27
CA PHE A 15 -4.34 14.50 2.99
C PHE A 15 -4.07 14.13 1.51
N GLY A 16 -5.07 14.17 0.64
CA GLY A 16 -4.93 13.77 -0.77
C GLY A 16 -4.61 12.29 -0.97
N LEU A 17 -4.98 11.43 -0.01
CA LEU A 17 -4.82 9.99 -0.09
C LEU A 17 -6.08 9.33 -0.65
N PRO A 18 -5.99 8.18 -1.34
CA PRO A 18 -7.18 7.46 -1.74
C PRO A 18 -7.88 6.86 -0.52
N PHE A 19 -9.20 6.97 -0.48
CA PHE A 19 -10.00 6.13 0.40
C PHE A 19 -10.07 4.71 -0.18
N ILE A 20 -9.44 3.75 0.50
CA ILE A 20 -9.47 2.33 0.13
C ILE A 20 -10.46 1.62 1.05
N TYR A 21 -11.45 0.96 0.44
CA TYR A 21 -12.35 0.10 1.20
C TYR A 21 -11.58 -1.09 1.79
N PRO A 22 -11.74 -1.38 3.09
CA PRO A 22 -11.10 -2.54 3.70
C PRO A 22 -11.46 -3.82 2.95
N GLN A 23 -10.45 -4.59 2.56
CA GLN A 23 -10.61 -5.90 1.95
C GLN A 23 -10.07 -6.98 2.90
N LEU A 24 -10.31 -8.25 2.57
CA LEU A 24 -9.63 -9.35 3.25
C LEU A 24 -8.12 -9.15 3.09
N VAL A 25 -7.40 -9.18 4.22
CA VAL A 25 -5.95 -9.07 4.22
C VAL A 25 -5.37 -10.30 3.54
N ARG A 26 -4.50 -10.08 2.55
CA ARG A 26 -3.83 -11.15 1.81
C ARG A 26 -2.32 -11.05 2.03
N THR A 27 -1.63 -12.18 1.92
CA THR A 27 -0.17 -12.18 1.86
C THR A 27 0.25 -12.08 0.40
N GLY A 28 1.14 -11.16 0.07
CA GLY A 28 1.80 -11.10 -1.23
C GLY A 28 3.31 -11.26 -1.08
N VAL A 29 3.99 -11.65 -2.15
CA VAL A 29 5.45 -11.77 -2.22
C VAL A 29 5.97 -10.76 -3.21
N VAL A 30 7.01 -10.02 -2.83
CA VAL A 30 7.67 -9.07 -3.73
C VAL A 30 8.45 -9.82 -4.81
N THR A 31 8.12 -9.55 -6.07
CA THR A 31 8.76 -10.12 -7.25
C THR A 31 9.31 -9.00 -8.12
N THR A 32 10.61 -8.80 -8.02
CA THR A 32 11.40 -7.84 -8.82
C THR A 32 12.60 -8.56 -9.43
N GLU A 33 13.32 -7.90 -10.34
CA GLU A 33 14.59 -8.39 -10.88
C GLU A 33 15.76 -8.16 -9.89
N GLY A 34 15.54 -8.49 -8.60
CA GLY A 34 16.55 -8.42 -7.53
C GLY A 34 16.68 -7.08 -6.80
N SER A 35 15.92 -6.05 -7.19
CA SER A 35 15.93 -4.74 -6.53
C SER A 35 14.91 -4.66 -5.39
N ALA A 36 15.14 -3.82 -4.39
CA ALA A 36 14.12 -3.60 -3.37
C ALA A 36 12.95 -2.76 -3.92
N LEU A 37 11.72 -3.15 -3.58
CA LEU A 37 10.50 -2.42 -3.90
C LEU A 37 10.30 -1.28 -2.90
N ARG A 38 10.03 -0.07 -3.39
CA ARG A 38 9.82 1.11 -2.55
C ARG A 38 8.42 1.08 -1.94
N LEU A 39 8.35 1.23 -0.62
CA LEU A 39 7.12 1.54 0.11
C LEU A 39 6.98 3.07 0.16
N ARG A 40 5.86 3.59 -0.35
CA ARG A 40 5.64 5.03 -0.52
C ARG A 40 4.52 5.56 0.38
N SER A 41 4.58 6.84 0.71
CA SER A 41 3.58 7.53 1.55
C SER A 41 2.22 7.71 0.87
N TYR A 42 2.19 7.79 -0.46
CA TYR A 42 0.96 7.86 -1.27
C TYR A 42 1.14 7.09 -2.59
N PRO A 43 0.05 6.70 -3.28
CA PRO A 43 0.12 5.91 -4.51
C PRO A 43 0.55 6.76 -5.70
N GLY A 44 1.85 6.90 -5.91
CA GLY A 44 2.42 7.64 -7.02
C GLY A 44 3.92 7.47 -7.14
N ILE A 45 4.47 7.66 -8.34
CA ILE A 45 5.92 7.59 -8.57
C ILE A 45 6.69 8.70 -7.86
N ASP A 46 6.02 9.81 -7.57
CA ASP A 46 6.55 10.96 -6.83
C ASP A 46 6.29 10.86 -5.32
N GLY A 47 5.70 9.73 -4.87
CA GLY A 47 5.48 9.43 -3.46
C GLY A 47 6.77 9.35 -2.68
N GLU A 48 6.86 10.03 -1.54
CA GLU A 48 8.03 9.90 -0.67
C GLU A 48 8.23 8.44 -0.27
N THR A 49 9.47 7.96 -0.32
CA THR A 49 9.79 6.58 0.07
C THR A 49 9.91 6.52 1.59
N VAL A 50 8.97 5.82 2.22
CA VAL A 50 8.92 5.64 3.68
C VAL A 50 9.55 4.33 4.14
N GLY A 51 9.80 3.41 3.19
CA GLY A 51 10.43 2.12 3.45
C GLY A 51 10.91 1.44 2.17
N SER A 52 11.62 0.34 2.34
CA SER A 52 12.19 -0.46 1.25
C SER A 52 11.99 -1.93 1.55
N ILE A 53 11.34 -2.65 0.63
CA ILE A 53 10.94 -4.04 0.79
C ILE A 53 11.87 -4.88 -0.09
N PRO A 54 12.75 -5.72 0.48
CA PRO A 54 13.63 -6.59 -0.30
C PRO A 54 12.86 -7.53 -1.23
N ASN A 55 13.50 -7.92 -2.33
CA ASN A 55 12.92 -8.91 -3.24
C ASN A 55 12.73 -10.27 -2.55
N GLY A 56 11.61 -10.94 -2.81
CA GLY A 56 11.26 -12.22 -2.21
C GLY A 56 10.62 -12.13 -0.82
N GLU A 57 10.55 -10.93 -0.23
CA GLU A 57 9.92 -10.74 1.07
C GLU A 57 8.39 -10.79 0.97
N SER A 58 7.77 -11.21 2.09
CA SER A 58 6.32 -11.25 2.21
C SER A 58 5.77 -9.94 2.77
N VAL A 59 4.63 -9.49 2.24
CA VAL A 59 3.92 -8.29 2.67
C VAL A 59 2.45 -8.60 2.92
N GLN A 60 1.82 -7.84 3.82
CA GLN A 60 0.36 -7.87 3.99
C GLN A 60 -0.26 -6.85 3.04
N VAL A 61 -1.20 -7.28 2.19
CA VAL A 61 -1.97 -6.42 1.29
C VAL A 61 -3.34 -6.16 1.88
N TYR A 62 -3.64 -4.89 2.17
CA TYR A 62 -4.91 -4.45 2.78
C TYR A 62 -5.95 -3.99 1.74
N GLY A 63 -5.51 -3.66 0.54
CA GLY A 63 -6.40 -3.26 -0.56
C GLY A 63 -5.62 -2.71 -1.76
N SER A 64 -6.35 -2.32 -2.79
CA SER A 64 -5.77 -1.86 -4.06
C SER A 64 -6.41 -0.57 -4.55
N PHE A 65 -5.61 0.29 -5.18
CA PHE A 65 -6.05 1.50 -5.83
C PHE A 65 -5.18 1.80 -7.05
N GLN A 66 -5.78 1.81 -8.25
CA GLN A 66 -5.13 2.23 -9.51
C GLN A 66 -3.69 1.69 -9.72
N GLY A 67 -3.48 0.38 -9.58
CA GLY A 67 -2.16 -0.23 -9.76
C GLY A 67 -1.21 -0.11 -8.56
N TRP A 68 -1.71 0.33 -7.42
CA TRP A 68 -1.00 0.34 -6.15
C TRP A 68 -1.71 -0.57 -5.15
N TYR A 69 -0.93 -1.26 -4.32
CA TYR A 69 -1.42 -1.90 -3.11
C TYR A 69 -1.14 -1.05 -1.90
N SER A 70 -2.11 -0.97 -0.99
CA SER A 70 -1.83 -0.59 0.40
C SER A 70 -1.25 -1.82 1.08
N VAL A 71 -0.02 -1.67 1.59
CA VAL A 71 0.79 -2.76 2.11
C VAL A 71 1.35 -2.44 3.48
N GLY A 72 1.47 -3.49 4.29
CA GLY A 72 2.18 -3.50 5.56
C GLY A 72 3.44 -4.36 5.45
N TYR A 73 4.57 -3.79 5.86
CA TYR A 73 5.86 -4.47 5.92
C TYR A 73 6.69 -3.90 7.07
N ASP A 74 7.29 -4.76 7.88
CA ASP A 74 8.16 -4.39 9.01
C ASP A 74 7.60 -3.29 9.93
N GLY A 75 6.31 -3.40 10.29
CA GLY A 75 5.61 -2.42 11.12
C GLY A 75 5.27 -1.09 10.44
N GLN A 76 5.67 -0.90 9.17
CA GLN A 76 5.33 0.27 8.37
C GLN A 76 4.12 0.01 7.48
N LEU A 77 3.32 1.05 7.25
CA LEU A 77 2.21 1.06 6.31
C LEU A 77 2.51 2.05 5.18
N GLY A 78 2.15 1.68 3.96
CA GLY A 78 2.29 2.55 2.80
C GLY A 78 1.75 1.93 1.53
N TYR A 79 2.22 2.43 0.40
CA TYR A 79 1.80 2.02 -0.93
C TYR A 79 2.96 1.45 -1.73
N ALA A 80 2.76 0.31 -2.37
CA ALA A 80 3.73 -0.29 -3.26
C ALA A 80 3.07 -0.64 -4.61
N ALA A 81 3.86 -0.58 -5.67
CA ALA A 81 3.34 -0.83 -7.01
C ALA A 81 2.90 -2.29 -7.14
N GLN A 82 1.63 -2.49 -7.52
CA GLN A 82 0.97 -3.79 -7.63
C GLN A 82 1.69 -4.72 -8.62
N ALA A 83 2.31 -4.15 -9.66
CA ALA A 83 3.00 -4.92 -10.69
C ALA A 83 4.18 -5.77 -10.16
N TYR A 84 4.68 -5.48 -8.95
CA TYR A 84 5.82 -6.17 -8.34
C TYR A 84 5.42 -7.03 -7.14
N ILE A 85 4.13 -7.29 -6.93
CA ILE A 85 3.64 -8.11 -5.81
C ILE A 85 2.76 -9.22 -6.36
N ALA A 86 3.20 -10.45 -6.18
CA ALA A 86 2.42 -11.65 -6.46
C ALA A 86 1.57 -11.99 -5.22
N VAL A 87 0.24 -11.98 -5.37
CA VAL A 87 -0.73 -12.31 -4.32
C VAL A 87 -1.40 -13.64 -4.63
#